data_AF-A0A5C7JNY5-F1
#
_entry.id   AF-A0A5C7JNY5-F1
#
_cell.length_a   1.000
_cell.length_b   1.000
_cell.length_c   1.000
_cell.angle_alpha   90.00
_cell.angle_beta   90.00
_cell.angle_gamma   90.00
#
_symmetry.space_group_name_H-M   'P 1'
#
loop_
_entity.id
_entity.type
_entity.pdbx_description
1 polymer ?
#
loop_
_entity_poly.entity_id
_entity_poly.type
_entity_poly.pdbx_seq_one_letter_code
_entity_poly.pdbx_strand_id
1 'polypeptide(L)'
;MRFNKNGRTFEEVLEYYTNRSVQLAHAGVKMGNNTQLTEGVWVEQTVDWSDEKFYSLYVYEQFRGNGIYHKLYLDKCEQLGYRINIITSTNCGLVDYLAHKNIPHLVVDGLTQTPEYKLIETIYGDNKAERSGVYLMNHIDEGLYILYKINARTKAKLAYILHPVFQGDSEIVNNITRSDINNLDVKAVILAIEYRHIANDYLSKRTINSLDEIRLSPLDSVNNMLIADKIQNRKDFELYHLGTHARSNELDEYFKNWMKRLSIDEDKYQNFKNELIKFHNIK
;
A
#
# COMPACT_ATOMS: atom_id res chain seq x y z
N MET A 1 10.14 -10.11 -7.97
CA MET A 1 9.51 -10.32 -6.65
C MET A 1 9.28 -8.97 -6.02
N ARG A 2 8.08 -8.72 -5.47
CA ARG A 2 7.71 -7.42 -4.89
C ARG A 2 8.64 -6.98 -3.77
N PHE A 3 9.07 -7.94 -2.94
CA PHE A 3 10.02 -7.70 -1.88
C PHE A 3 11.27 -8.56 -2.09
N ASN A 4 12.17 -8.13 -2.97
CA ASN A 4 13.47 -8.77 -3.13
C ASN A 4 14.32 -8.57 -1.86
N LYS A 5 14.24 -9.52 -0.92
CA LYS A 5 15.05 -9.52 0.30
C LYS A 5 16.53 -9.78 0.04
N ASN A 6 16.93 -10.08 -1.19
CA ASN A 6 18.29 -10.48 -1.57
C ASN A 6 18.87 -9.54 -2.62
N GLY A 7 18.45 -8.27 -2.62
CA GLY A 7 19.08 -7.22 -3.41
C GLY A 7 20.60 -7.16 -3.23
N ARG A 8 21.29 -7.07 -4.36
CA ARG A 8 22.75 -7.02 -4.54
C ARG A 8 23.23 -5.69 -5.08
N THR A 9 22.33 -4.90 -5.70
CA THR A 9 22.63 -3.55 -6.21
C THR A 9 21.83 -2.49 -5.48
N PHE A 10 22.21 -1.22 -5.68
CA PHE A 10 21.48 -0.09 -5.11
C PHE A 10 20.04 -0.02 -5.62
N GLU A 11 19.83 -0.27 -6.91
CA GLU A 11 18.52 -0.21 -7.56
C GLU A 11 17.58 -1.29 -7.02
N GLU A 12 18.05 -2.51 -6.81
CA GLU A 12 17.25 -3.60 -6.24
C GLU A 12 16.82 -3.30 -4.80
N VAL A 13 17.70 -2.65 -4.03
CA VAL A 13 17.40 -2.24 -2.65
C VAL A 13 16.50 -1.01 -2.60
N LEU A 14 16.65 -0.08 -3.53
CA LEU A 14 15.76 1.05 -3.69
C LEU A 14 14.35 0.60 -4.08
N GLU A 15 14.21 -0.39 -4.96
CA GLU A 15 12.91 -0.99 -5.29
C GLU A 15 12.30 -1.68 -4.04
N TYR A 16 13.10 -2.43 -3.28
CA TYR A 16 12.66 -3.03 -2.02
C TYR A 16 12.14 -1.96 -1.04
N TYR A 17 12.88 -0.88 -0.83
CA TYR A 17 12.49 0.21 0.06
C TYR A 17 11.26 0.95 -0.46
N THR A 18 11.18 1.21 -1.75
CA THR A 18 10.01 1.81 -2.40
C THR A 18 8.76 0.99 -2.12
N ASN A 19 8.79 -0.32 -2.37
CA ASN A 19 7.63 -1.19 -2.12
C ASN A 19 7.28 -1.27 -0.63
N ARG A 20 8.26 -1.28 0.28
CA ARG A 20 8.01 -1.26 1.73
C ARG A 20 7.45 0.08 2.22
N SER A 21 7.85 1.18 1.59
CA SER A 21 7.35 2.52 1.89
C SER A 21 5.85 2.60 1.61
N VAL A 22 5.42 2.13 0.44
CA VAL A 22 3.99 2.06 0.09
C VAL A 22 3.26 1.14 1.09
N GLN A 23 3.80 -0.06 1.34
CA GLN A 23 3.15 -1.05 2.19
C GLN A 23 2.94 -0.58 3.64
N LEU A 24 3.86 0.20 4.22
CA LEU A 24 3.76 0.59 5.63
C LEU A 24 3.14 1.99 5.82
N ALA A 25 2.85 2.70 4.73
CA ALA A 25 2.31 4.06 4.79
C ALA A 25 0.98 4.14 5.56
N HIS A 26 0.12 3.11 5.47
CA HIS A 26 -1.15 3.07 6.22
C HIS A 26 -1.00 2.88 7.72
N ALA A 27 0.19 2.50 8.19
CA ALA A 27 0.55 2.46 9.61
C ALA A 27 1.07 3.80 10.13
N GLY A 28 1.05 4.85 9.29
CA GLY A 28 1.56 6.19 9.61
C GLY A 28 3.07 6.34 9.43
N VAL A 29 3.74 5.35 8.85
CA VAL A 29 5.17 5.40 8.55
C VAL A 29 5.41 6.33 7.38
N LYS A 30 6.30 7.31 7.55
CA LYS A 30 6.74 8.21 6.48
C LYS A 30 8.20 7.90 6.17
N MET A 31 8.43 7.20 5.07
CA MET A 31 9.78 6.90 4.63
C MET A 31 10.44 8.16 4.05
N GLY A 32 11.67 8.42 4.46
CA GLY A 32 12.51 9.53 4.00
C GLY A 32 13.51 9.09 2.93
N ASN A 33 14.60 9.85 2.83
CA ASN A 33 15.61 9.66 1.78
C ASN A 33 16.38 8.35 1.97
N ASN A 34 16.80 7.77 0.85
CA ASN A 34 17.76 6.66 0.84
C ASN A 34 19.17 7.20 0.63
N THR A 35 20.16 6.54 1.24
CA THR A 35 21.57 6.89 1.02
C THR A 35 22.38 5.61 0.96
N GLN A 36 23.10 5.42 -0.14
CA GLN A 36 24.10 4.36 -0.24
C GLN A 36 25.35 4.77 0.53
N LEU A 37 25.83 3.88 1.40
CA LEU A 37 26.93 4.18 2.33
C LEU A 37 28.03 3.11 2.28
N THR A 38 29.19 3.45 2.82
CA THR A 38 30.38 2.59 3.03
C THR A 38 30.76 1.74 1.81
N GLU A 39 31.54 2.29 0.86
CA GLU A 39 32.00 1.61 -0.37
C GLU A 39 30.89 0.87 -1.16
N GLY A 40 29.62 1.24 -0.95
CA GLY A 40 28.48 0.56 -1.57
C GLY A 40 28.11 -0.78 -0.94
N VAL A 41 28.38 -0.99 0.35
CA VAL A 41 28.06 -2.23 1.08
C VAL A 41 26.60 -2.29 1.52
N TRP A 42 25.97 -1.13 1.75
CA TRP A 42 24.65 -1.04 2.36
C TRP A 42 23.90 0.25 2.00
N VAL A 43 22.59 0.23 2.26
CA VAL A 43 21.69 1.37 2.08
C VAL A 43 21.00 1.68 3.40
N GLU A 44 20.96 2.95 3.72
CA GLU A 44 20.20 3.51 4.83
C GLU A 44 18.95 4.21 4.29
N GLN A 45 17.83 4.00 4.98
CA GLN A 45 16.62 4.80 4.82
C GLN A 45 16.29 5.46 6.16
N THR A 46 16.15 6.79 6.17
CA THR A 46 15.57 7.49 7.33
C THR A 46 14.06 7.35 7.31
N VAL A 47 13.42 7.23 8.47
CA VAL A 47 11.98 6.99 8.57
C VAL A 47 11.40 7.81 9.70
N ASP A 48 10.32 8.54 9.45
CA ASP A 48 9.59 9.25 10.50
C ASP A 48 8.36 8.45 10.92
N TRP A 49 8.17 8.26 12.22
CA TRP A 49 7.00 7.61 12.81
C TRP A 49 6.67 8.25 14.15
N SER A 50 5.41 8.68 14.33
CA SER A 50 4.94 9.35 15.56
C SER A 50 5.84 10.52 16.02
N ASP A 51 6.29 11.35 15.07
CA ASP A 51 7.20 12.49 15.29
C ASP A 51 8.62 12.12 15.77
N GLU A 52 8.97 10.84 15.76
CA GLU A 52 10.31 10.33 16.03
C GLU A 52 11.00 9.85 14.75
N LYS A 53 12.33 9.99 14.71
CA LYS A 53 13.17 9.55 13.60
C LYS A 53 13.77 8.17 13.87
N PHE A 54 13.55 7.27 12.92
CA PHE A 54 14.05 5.91 12.86
C PHE A 54 14.93 5.71 11.62
N TYR A 55 15.60 4.56 11.61
CA TYR A 55 16.49 4.15 10.54
C TYR A 55 16.13 2.73 10.09
N SER A 56 16.18 2.47 8.80
CA SER A 56 16.18 1.11 8.26
C SER A 56 17.49 0.90 7.52
N LEU A 57 18.12 -0.25 7.78
CA LEU A 57 19.45 -0.57 7.30
C LEU A 57 19.37 -1.84 6.46
N TYR A 58 19.88 -1.79 5.24
CA TYR A 58 19.89 -2.92 4.33
C TYR A 58 21.30 -3.27 3.90
N VAL A 59 21.75 -4.49 4.22
CA VAL A 59 23.03 -5.04 3.77
C VAL A 59 22.81 -5.86 2.51
N TYR A 60 23.56 -5.58 1.44
CA TYR A 60 23.48 -6.34 0.20
C TYR A 60 23.78 -7.80 0.42
N GLU A 61 23.11 -8.69 -0.33
CA GLU A 61 23.16 -10.13 -0.11
C GLU A 61 24.61 -10.66 -0.05
N GLN A 62 25.46 -10.23 -0.98
CA GLN A 62 26.87 -10.65 -1.07
C GLN A 62 27.74 -10.22 0.12
N PHE A 63 27.28 -9.29 0.94
CA PHE A 63 27.99 -8.79 2.12
C PHE A 63 27.34 -9.21 3.44
N ARG A 64 26.36 -10.13 3.41
CA ARG A 64 25.74 -10.63 4.63
C ARG A 64 26.65 -11.63 5.35
N GLY A 65 26.56 -11.64 6.67
CA GLY A 65 27.37 -12.49 7.54
C GLY A 65 28.43 -11.71 8.31
N ASN A 66 29.26 -12.43 9.08
CA ASN A 66 30.43 -11.91 9.80
C ASN A 66 30.17 -10.68 10.69
N GLY A 67 28.94 -10.51 11.19
CA GLY A 67 28.58 -9.37 12.05
C GLY A 67 28.51 -8.00 11.36
N ILE A 68 28.52 -7.96 10.02
CA ILE A 68 28.57 -6.71 9.24
C ILE A 68 27.42 -5.77 9.60
N TYR A 69 26.19 -6.27 9.74
CA TYR A 69 25.04 -5.43 10.14
C TYR A 69 25.29 -4.70 11.47
N HIS A 70 25.75 -5.42 12.50
CA HIS A 70 26.01 -4.82 13.81
C HIS A 70 27.14 -3.79 13.75
N LYS A 71 28.20 -4.07 12.96
CA LYS A 71 29.26 -3.10 12.72
C LYS A 71 28.70 -1.82 12.09
N LEU A 72 27.93 -1.93 11.00
CA LEU A 72 27.33 -0.78 10.31
C LEU A 72 26.40 0.03 11.23
N TYR A 73 25.63 -0.65 12.07
CA TYR A 73 24.83 0.00 13.11
C TYR A 73 25.69 0.80 14.09
N LEU A 74 26.80 0.23 14.60
CA LEU A 74 27.72 0.90 15.51
C LEU A 74 28.42 2.09 14.84
N ASP A 75 28.94 1.90 13.63
CA ASP A 75 29.60 2.95 12.84
C ASP A 75 28.64 4.14 12.64
N LYS A 76 27.35 3.87 12.38
CA LYS A 76 26.33 4.91 12.26
C LYS A 76 26.02 5.63 13.58
N CYS A 77 25.97 4.89 14.69
CA CYS A 77 25.78 5.48 16.01
C CYS A 77 26.95 6.39 16.39
N GLU A 78 28.18 5.97 16.09
CA GLU A 78 29.39 6.75 16.31
C GLU A 78 29.39 8.02 15.46
N GLN A 79 29.07 7.90 14.17
CA GLN A 79 28.95 9.05 13.25
C GLN A 79 27.97 10.11 13.76
N LEU A 80 26.84 9.68 14.33
CA LEU A 80 25.79 10.58 14.81
C LEU A 80 25.98 11.05 16.26
N GLY A 81 26.87 10.40 17.02
CA GLY A 81 27.06 10.66 18.45
C GLY A 81 25.93 10.18 19.35
N TYR A 82 25.01 9.35 18.84
CA TYR A 82 23.90 8.77 19.61
C TYR A 82 23.46 7.40 19.05
N ARG A 83 22.80 6.58 19.88
CA ARG A 83 22.23 5.30 19.43
C ARG A 83 21.00 5.56 18.58
N ILE A 84 20.99 5.05 17.35
CA ILE A 84 19.82 5.14 16.48
C ILE A 84 18.77 4.07 16.82
N ASN A 85 17.51 4.39 16.59
CA ASN A 85 16.40 3.43 16.67
C ASN A 85 16.14 2.83 15.28
N ILE A 86 16.08 1.50 15.20
CA ILE A 86 15.79 0.79 13.96
C ILE A 86 14.29 0.59 13.80
N ILE A 87 13.74 0.83 12.61
CA ILE A 87 12.37 0.41 12.27
C ILE A 87 12.40 -0.81 11.37
N THR A 88 11.56 -1.80 11.66
CA THR A 88 11.46 -3.05 10.91
C THR A 88 10.02 -3.56 10.87
N SER A 89 9.79 -4.66 10.16
CA SER A 89 8.53 -5.41 10.18
C SER A 89 8.81 -6.89 10.41
N THR A 90 7.80 -7.65 10.86
CA THR A 90 7.95 -9.09 11.07
C THR A 90 8.38 -9.81 9.80
N ASN A 91 7.92 -9.33 8.64
CA ASN A 91 8.25 -9.87 7.33
C ASN A 91 9.72 -9.63 6.91
N CYS A 92 10.47 -8.76 7.58
CA CYS A 92 11.89 -8.53 7.30
C CYS A 92 12.81 -9.60 7.90
N GLY A 93 12.36 -10.35 8.91
CA GLY A 93 13.16 -11.39 9.56
C GLY A 93 14.32 -10.86 10.42
N LEU A 94 14.27 -9.59 10.83
CA LEU A 94 15.33 -8.96 11.64
C LEU A 94 15.00 -8.88 13.13
N VAL A 95 13.75 -9.11 13.53
CA VAL A 95 13.26 -8.89 14.91
C VAL A 95 14.12 -9.63 15.94
N ASP A 96 14.27 -10.95 15.78
CA ASP A 96 15.04 -11.77 16.72
C ASP A 96 16.52 -11.37 16.77
N TYR A 97 17.09 -10.99 15.62
CA TYR A 97 18.48 -10.54 15.54
C TYR A 97 18.70 -9.21 16.29
N LEU A 98 17.82 -8.23 16.06
CA LEU A 98 17.91 -6.91 16.71
C LEU A 98 17.74 -7.05 18.23
N ALA A 99 16.80 -7.89 18.67
CA ALA A 99 16.62 -8.22 20.07
C ALA A 99 17.87 -8.90 20.67
N HIS A 100 18.40 -9.93 20.02
CA HIS A 100 19.61 -10.62 20.47
C HIS A 100 20.83 -9.70 20.58
N LYS A 101 20.96 -8.70 19.70
CA LYS A 101 22.04 -7.71 19.73
C LYS A 101 21.76 -6.48 20.59
N ASN A 102 20.63 -6.43 21.31
CA ASN A 102 20.21 -5.26 22.10
C ASN A 102 20.20 -3.95 21.29
N ILE A 103 19.84 -4.04 20.00
CA ILE A 103 19.68 -2.88 19.13
C ILE A 103 18.27 -2.31 19.38
N PRO A 104 18.11 -1.01 19.73
CA PRO A 104 16.80 -0.38 19.91
C PRO A 104 16.02 -0.46 18.62
N HIS A 105 14.80 -0.99 18.66
CA HIS A 105 14.00 -1.15 17.46
C HIS A 105 12.50 -1.08 17.71
N LEU A 106 11.77 -0.70 16.66
CA LEU A 106 10.33 -0.70 16.56
C LEU A 106 9.89 -1.65 15.44
N VAL A 107 8.92 -2.51 15.75
CA VAL A 107 8.28 -3.38 14.75
C VAL A 107 6.95 -2.76 14.34
N VAL A 108 6.81 -2.42 13.05
CA VAL A 108 5.59 -1.85 12.49
C VAL A 108 5.08 -2.74 11.36
N ASP A 109 3.94 -3.39 11.63
CA ASP A 109 3.27 -4.25 10.65
C ASP A 109 1.95 -3.66 10.16
N GLY A 110 1.35 -2.72 10.89
CA GLY A 110 0.01 -2.21 10.59
C GLY A 110 -1.00 -3.34 10.41
N LEU A 111 -1.62 -3.40 9.23
CA LEU A 111 -2.58 -4.45 8.85
C LEU A 111 -1.96 -5.63 8.09
N THR A 112 -0.65 -5.65 7.84
CA THR A 112 0.00 -6.68 6.99
C THR A 112 -0.06 -8.09 7.57
N GLN A 113 -0.26 -8.22 8.89
CA GLN A 113 -0.35 -9.52 9.57
C GLN A 113 -1.78 -10.06 9.70
N THR A 114 -2.79 -9.29 9.26
CA THR A 114 -4.19 -9.69 9.33
C THR A 114 -4.52 -10.84 8.37
N PRO A 115 -5.49 -11.71 8.68
CA PRO A 115 -5.95 -12.75 7.76
C PRO A 115 -6.37 -12.20 6.39
N GLU A 116 -7.04 -11.05 6.37
CA GLU A 116 -7.47 -10.36 5.15
C GLU A 116 -6.27 -10.01 4.26
N TYR A 117 -5.23 -9.41 4.84
CA TYR A 117 -4.06 -9.01 4.08
C TYR A 117 -3.29 -10.22 3.54
N LYS A 118 -3.13 -11.25 4.37
CA LYS A 118 -2.47 -12.51 3.96
C LYS A 118 -3.22 -13.23 2.85
N LEU A 119 -4.56 -13.21 2.89
CA LEU A 119 -5.38 -13.77 1.83
C LEU A 119 -5.14 -13.05 0.50
N ILE A 120 -5.27 -11.72 0.47
CA ILE A 120 -5.08 -10.99 -0.79
C ILE A 120 -3.64 -11.07 -1.28
N GLU A 121 -2.65 -11.10 -0.38
CA GLU A 121 -1.24 -11.33 -0.73
C GLU A 121 -1.04 -12.71 -1.36
N THR A 122 -1.77 -13.73 -0.93
CA THR A 122 -1.74 -15.06 -1.55
C THR A 122 -2.38 -15.07 -2.95
N ILE A 123 -3.46 -14.30 -3.16
CA ILE A 123 -4.16 -14.22 -4.44
C ILE A 123 -3.39 -13.39 -5.46
N TYR A 124 -2.92 -12.20 -5.07
CA TYR A 124 -2.19 -11.29 -5.94
C TYR A 124 -0.71 -11.64 -6.06
N GLY A 125 -0.06 -12.07 -4.98
CA GLY A 125 1.36 -12.40 -4.95
C GLY A 125 2.23 -11.32 -5.61
N ASP A 126 3.09 -11.77 -6.53
CA ASP A 126 3.97 -10.94 -7.34
C ASP A 126 3.36 -10.53 -8.69
N ASN A 127 2.04 -10.74 -8.89
CA ASN A 127 1.39 -10.38 -10.15
C ASN A 127 1.45 -8.87 -10.37
N LYS A 128 1.63 -8.48 -11.63
CA LYS A 128 1.69 -7.10 -12.09
C LYS A 128 0.54 -6.83 -13.04
N ALA A 129 0.02 -5.61 -13.02
CA ALA A 129 -0.93 -5.16 -14.03
C ALA A 129 -0.24 -5.14 -15.41
N GLU A 130 -0.86 -5.73 -16.42
CA GLU A 130 -0.26 -5.92 -17.75
C GLU A 130 0.26 -4.62 -18.38
N ARG A 131 -0.44 -3.51 -18.16
CA ARG A 131 -0.16 -2.23 -18.83
C ARG A 131 0.82 -1.35 -18.06
N SER A 132 0.63 -1.20 -16.75
CA SER A 132 1.48 -0.32 -15.94
C SER A 132 2.74 -1.02 -15.44
N GLY A 133 2.77 -2.35 -15.42
CA GLY A 133 3.87 -3.13 -14.84
C GLY A 133 3.97 -3.00 -13.31
N VAL A 134 2.99 -2.36 -12.67
CA VAL A 134 2.93 -2.17 -11.22
C VAL A 134 2.31 -3.38 -10.55
N TYR A 135 2.80 -3.75 -9.36
CA TYR A 135 2.26 -4.87 -8.58
C TYR A 135 0.77 -4.66 -8.25
N LEU A 136 -0.05 -5.71 -8.41
CA LEU A 136 -1.47 -5.65 -8.05
C LEU A 136 -1.66 -5.29 -6.57
N MET A 137 -0.77 -5.75 -5.69
CA MET A 137 -0.79 -5.40 -4.27
C MET A 137 -0.59 -3.91 -3.99
N ASN A 138 0.00 -3.13 -4.90
CA ASN A 138 0.10 -1.68 -4.71
C ASN A 138 -1.28 -1.02 -4.68
N HIS A 139 -2.28 -1.60 -5.37
CA HIS A 139 -3.67 -1.14 -5.28
C HIS A 139 -4.19 -1.22 -3.83
N ILE A 140 -3.89 -2.33 -3.15
CA ILE A 140 -4.29 -2.51 -1.75
C ILE A 140 -3.59 -1.51 -0.83
N ASP A 141 -2.26 -1.39 -0.96
CA ASP A 141 -1.47 -0.59 -0.01
C ASP A 141 -1.69 0.92 -0.14
N GLU A 142 -1.75 1.43 -1.37
CA GLU A 142 -2.11 2.84 -1.61
C GLU A 142 -3.54 3.14 -1.14
N GLY A 143 -4.50 2.22 -1.34
CA GLY A 143 -5.86 2.42 -0.87
C GLY A 143 -5.96 2.40 0.66
N LEU A 144 -5.20 1.53 1.33
CA LEU A 144 -5.05 1.56 2.78
C LEU A 144 -4.46 2.87 3.29
N TYR A 145 -3.50 3.45 2.56
CA TYR A 145 -2.95 4.78 2.87
C TYR A 145 -4.03 5.87 2.77
N ILE A 146 -4.83 5.90 1.70
CA ILE A 146 -5.95 6.86 1.57
C ILE A 146 -6.93 6.70 2.74
N LEU A 147 -7.31 5.45 3.05
CA LEU A 147 -8.21 5.14 4.17
C LEU A 147 -7.62 5.56 5.52
N TYR A 148 -6.31 5.44 5.70
CA TYR A 148 -5.62 5.97 6.87
C TYR A 148 -5.75 7.51 6.96
N LYS A 149 -5.48 8.22 5.86
CA LYS A 149 -5.50 9.69 5.79
C LYS A 149 -6.88 10.30 6.00
N ILE A 150 -7.96 9.62 5.58
CA ILE A 150 -9.33 10.06 5.85
C ILE A 150 -9.87 9.55 7.20
N ASN A 151 -9.02 8.96 8.04
CA ASN A 151 -9.38 8.38 9.34
C ASN A 151 -10.51 7.35 9.26
N ALA A 152 -10.52 6.51 8.21
CA ALA A 152 -11.50 5.47 8.06
C ALA A 152 -11.35 4.41 9.16
N ARG A 153 -12.48 3.84 9.57
CA ARG A 153 -12.54 2.77 10.58
C ARG A 153 -11.76 1.54 10.13
N THR A 154 -11.15 0.82 11.09
CA THR A 154 -10.40 -0.42 10.81
C THR A 154 -11.22 -1.43 10.00
N LYS A 155 -12.52 -1.57 10.26
CA LYS A 155 -13.40 -2.46 9.48
C LYS A 155 -13.50 -2.07 8.00
N ALA A 156 -13.49 -0.78 7.66
CA ALA A 156 -13.45 -0.33 6.28
C ALA A 156 -12.11 -0.69 5.62
N LYS A 157 -11.00 -0.58 6.35
CA LYS A 157 -9.66 -0.97 5.87
C LYS A 157 -9.56 -2.47 5.61
N LEU A 158 -10.04 -3.30 6.53
CA LEU A 158 -10.10 -4.76 6.33
C LEU A 158 -11.00 -5.14 5.16
N ALA A 159 -12.17 -4.51 5.04
CA ALA A 159 -13.07 -4.72 3.91
C ALA A 159 -12.45 -4.27 2.58
N TYR A 160 -11.68 -3.17 2.58
CA TYR A 160 -10.93 -2.72 1.43
C TYR A 160 -9.89 -3.75 1.01
N ILE A 161 -9.13 -4.32 1.95
CA ILE A 161 -8.18 -5.39 1.63
C ILE A 161 -8.87 -6.56 0.91
N LEU A 162 -10.09 -6.90 1.34
CA LEU A 162 -10.88 -8.00 0.77
C LEU A 162 -11.63 -7.65 -0.52
N HIS A 163 -11.76 -6.38 -0.89
CA HIS A 163 -12.64 -5.99 -2.00
C HIS A 163 -12.37 -6.74 -3.31
N PRO A 164 -11.12 -7.05 -3.70
CA PRO A 164 -10.90 -7.78 -4.95
C PRO A 164 -11.31 -9.24 -4.90
N VAL A 165 -11.35 -9.85 -3.72
CA VAL A 165 -11.76 -11.25 -3.53
C VAL A 165 -13.22 -11.45 -3.95
N PHE A 166 -14.03 -10.39 -3.83
CA PHE A 166 -15.47 -10.42 -4.08
C PHE A 166 -15.90 -9.47 -5.21
N GLN A 167 -14.96 -8.90 -5.98
CA GLN A 167 -15.26 -7.79 -6.90
C GLN A 167 -16.21 -8.15 -8.06
N GLY A 168 -16.05 -9.32 -8.65
CA GLY A 168 -16.89 -9.82 -9.73
C GLY A 168 -17.48 -11.21 -9.43
N ASP A 169 -18.37 -11.67 -10.30
CA ASP A 169 -19.01 -12.98 -10.15
C ASP A 169 -17.97 -14.12 -10.22
N SER A 170 -16.99 -14.00 -11.11
CA SER A 170 -15.89 -14.96 -11.24
C SER A 170 -15.04 -15.06 -9.97
N GLU A 171 -14.70 -13.92 -9.36
CA GLU A 171 -13.88 -13.89 -8.15
C GLU A 171 -14.63 -14.53 -6.98
N ILE A 172 -15.93 -14.26 -6.83
CA ILE A 172 -16.75 -14.92 -5.82
C ILE A 172 -16.75 -16.44 -6.02
N VAL A 173 -17.07 -16.92 -7.22
CA VAL A 173 -17.12 -18.37 -7.51
C VAL A 173 -15.78 -19.04 -7.25
N ASN A 174 -14.67 -18.40 -7.65
CA ASN A 174 -13.33 -18.94 -7.51
C ASN A 174 -12.83 -18.93 -6.06
N ASN A 175 -13.26 -17.97 -5.24
CA ASN A 175 -12.71 -17.77 -3.91
C ASN A 175 -13.58 -18.33 -2.79
N ILE A 176 -14.91 -18.43 -2.94
CA ILE A 176 -15.84 -18.75 -1.84
C ILE A 176 -15.56 -20.10 -1.14
N THR A 177 -14.93 -21.04 -1.83
CA THR A 177 -14.62 -22.38 -1.32
C THR A 177 -13.26 -22.47 -0.61
N ARG A 178 -12.48 -21.39 -0.59
CA ARG A 178 -11.16 -21.39 0.05
C ARG A 178 -11.29 -21.51 1.57
N SER A 179 -10.44 -22.33 2.17
CA SER A 179 -10.44 -22.57 3.62
C SER A 179 -10.03 -21.35 4.44
N ASP A 180 -9.21 -20.46 3.88
CA ASP A 180 -8.72 -19.25 4.51
C ASP A 180 -9.82 -18.18 4.71
N ILE A 181 -10.91 -18.22 3.92
CA ILE A 181 -12.07 -17.35 4.11
C ILE A 181 -12.70 -17.51 5.49
N ASN A 182 -12.62 -18.70 6.08
CA ASN A 182 -13.21 -18.97 7.40
C ASN A 182 -12.52 -18.19 8.54
N ASN A 183 -11.32 -17.66 8.31
CA ASN A 183 -10.55 -16.91 9.29
C ASN A 183 -10.73 -15.39 9.15
N LEU A 184 -11.53 -14.92 8.18
CA LEU A 184 -11.74 -13.51 7.91
C LEU A 184 -12.74 -12.89 8.88
N ASP A 185 -12.62 -11.59 9.08
CA ASP A 185 -13.62 -10.84 9.81
C ASP A 185 -14.95 -10.76 9.05
N VAL A 186 -16.00 -11.35 9.62
CA VAL A 186 -17.33 -11.41 9.01
C VAL A 186 -17.88 -10.02 8.65
N LYS A 187 -17.63 -9.00 9.48
CA LYS A 187 -18.08 -7.63 9.18
C LYS A 187 -17.30 -7.04 8.01
N ALA A 188 -16.00 -7.30 7.89
CA ALA A 188 -15.22 -6.90 6.74
C ALA A 188 -15.73 -7.56 5.44
N VAL A 189 -16.08 -8.85 5.48
CA VAL A 189 -16.67 -9.57 4.33
C VAL A 189 -18.00 -8.95 3.90
N ILE A 190 -18.91 -8.68 4.85
CA ILE A 190 -20.21 -8.03 4.55
C ILE A 190 -19.99 -6.67 3.88
N LEU A 191 -19.06 -5.86 4.41
CA LEU A 191 -18.73 -4.55 3.84
C LEU A 191 -18.13 -4.67 2.43
N ALA A 192 -17.30 -5.67 2.16
CA ALA A 192 -16.72 -5.91 0.83
C ALA A 192 -17.80 -6.32 -0.19
N ILE A 193 -18.77 -7.14 0.21
CA ILE A 193 -19.91 -7.52 -0.66
C ILE A 193 -20.83 -6.32 -0.94
N GLU A 194 -21.12 -5.50 0.07
CA GLU A 194 -21.90 -4.27 -0.13
C GLU A 194 -21.14 -3.29 -1.03
N TYR A 195 -19.83 -3.12 -0.81
CA TYR A 195 -18.99 -2.33 -1.70
C TYR A 195 -19.09 -2.78 -3.15
N ARG A 196 -18.98 -4.09 -3.40
CA ARG A 196 -19.14 -4.68 -4.72
C ARG A 196 -20.49 -4.30 -5.34
N HIS A 197 -21.58 -4.43 -4.57
CA HIS A 197 -22.91 -4.10 -5.04
C HIS A 197 -23.01 -2.63 -5.46
N ILE A 198 -22.53 -1.69 -4.64
CA ILE A 198 -22.57 -0.26 -4.93
C ILE A 198 -21.64 0.13 -6.09
N ALA A 199 -20.41 -0.38 -6.10
CA ALA A 199 -19.44 -0.07 -7.15
C ALA A 199 -19.91 -0.54 -8.55
N ASN A 200 -20.59 -1.68 -8.62
CA ASN A 200 -21.10 -2.25 -9.87
C ASN A 200 -22.43 -1.63 -10.34
N ASP A 201 -23.13 -0.90 -9.48
CA ASP A 201 -24.41 -0.23 -9.80
C ASP A 201 -24.22 0.98 -10.74
N TYR A 202 -23.03 1.58 -10.71
CA TYR A 202 -22.65 2.66 -11.62
C TYR A 202 -21.29 2.38 -12.28
N LEU A 203 -21.36 1.94 -13.54
CA LEU A 203 -20.21 1.68 -14.41
C LEU A 203 -20.10 2.78 -15.48
N SER A 204 -18.91 2.98 -16.03
CA SER A 204 -18.63 4.03 -17.02
C SER A 204 -19.47 3.94 -18.31
N LYS A 205 -20.16 2.82 -18.57
CA LYS A 205 -21.06 2.67 -19.73
C LYS A 205 -22.44 3.26 -19.51
N ARG A 206 -22.80 3.58 -18.25
CA ARG A 206 -24.11 4.08 -17.88
C ARG A 206 -24.13 5.60 -18.02
N THR A 207 -25.05 6.10 -18.84
CA THR A 207 -25.42 7.52 -18.86
C THR A 207 -26.35 7.81 -17.69
N ILE A 208 -26.15 8.94 -17.02
CA ILE A 208 -26.98 9.41 -15.90
C ILE A 208 -27.50 10.80 -16.21
N ASN A 209 -28.70 11.13 -15.74
CA ASN A 209 -29.30 12.46 -15.88
C ASN A 209 -29.00 13.34 -14.66
N SER A 210 -28.75 12.73 -13.49
CA SER A 210 -28.38 13.40 -12.25
C SER A 210 -27.32 12.61 -11.49
N LEU A 211 -26.51 13.30 -10.69
CA LEU A 211 -25.55 12.69 -9.76
C LEU A 211 -26.24 11.84 -8.68
N ASP A 212 -27.50 12.13 -8.35
CA ASP A 212 -28.27 11.36 -7.35
C ASP A 212 -28.53 9.91 -7.79
N GLU A 213 -28.42 9.62 -9.08
CA GLU A 213 -28.48 8.25 -9.60
C GLU A 213 -27.28 7.40 -9.20
N ILE A 214 -26.17 8.02 -8.82
CA ILE A 214 -25.02 7.34 -8.25
C ILE A 214 -25.34 7.06 -6.78
N ARG A 215 -25.82 5.85 -6.52
CA ARG A 215 -26.16 5.41 -5.17
C ARG A 215 -24.91 5.32 -4.30
N LEU A 216 -25.03 5.78 -3.06
CA LEU A 216 -24.05 5.52 -2.00
C LEU A 216 -24.62 4.47 -1.05
N SER A 217 -23.72 3.77 -0.34
CA SER A 217 -24.14 2.84 0.69
C SER A 217 -24.68 3.59 1.91
N PRO A 218 -25.66 3.05 2.65
CA PRO A 218 -26.00 3.55 3.99
C PRO A 218 -24.87 3.32 5.00
N LEU A 219 -23.83 2.56 4.65
CA LEU A 219 -22.67 2.28 5.50
C LEU A 219 -21.51 3.19 5.11
N ASP A 220 -21.17 4.15 5.97
CA ASP A 220 -20.04 5.08 5.75
C ASP A 220 -18.71 4.36 5.47
N SER A 221 -18.50 3.18 6.07
CA SER A 221 -17.34 2.34 5.79
C SER A 221 -17.21 1.99 4.30
N VAL A 222 -18.31 1.71 3.62
CA VAL A 222 -18.33 1.38 2.18
C VAL A 222 -18.08 2.63 1.35
N ASN A 223 -18.64 3.78 1.75
CA ASN A 223 -18.37 5.05 1.08
C ASN A 223 -16.89 5.45 1.20
N ASN A 224 -16.26 5.20 2.35
CA ASN A 224 -14.82 5.37 2.52
C ASN A 224 -14.00 4.46 1.58
N MET A 225 -14.42 3.20 1.41
CA MET A 225 -13.78 2.29 0.45
C MET A 225 -13.91 2.80 -1.00
N LEU A 226 -15.09 3.32 -1.37
CA LEU A 226 -15.32 3.94 -2.68
C LEU A 226 -14.43 5.17 -2.88
N ILE A 227 -14.23 6.00 -1.85
CA ILE A 227 -13.28 7.13 -1.92
C ILE A 227 -11.87 6.63 -2.29
N ALA A 228 -11.36 5.62 -1.58
CA ALA A 228 -10.03 5.07 -1.83
C ALA A 228 -9.91 4.48 -3.24
N ASP A 229 -10.84 3.60 -3.62
CA ASP A 229 -10.85 2.96 -4.93
C ASP A 229 -10.95 3.98 -6.07
N LYS A 230 -11.84 4.97 -5.98
CA LYS A 230 -12.06 5.93 -7.06
C LYS A 230 -10.93 6.93 -7.20
N ILE A 231 -10.26 7.31 -6.11
CA ILE A 231 -9.04 8.12 -6.17
C ILE A 231 -7.93 7.34 -6.89
N GLN A 232 -7.71 6.08 -6.54
CA GLN A 232 -6.68 5.25 -7.19
C GLN A 232 -6.99 4.99 -8.66
N ASN A 233 -8.21 4.58 -8.97
CA ASN A 233 -8.63 4.29 -10.34
C ASN A 233 -8.54 5.54 -11.23
N ARG A 234 -8.89 6.73 -10.69
CA ARG A 234 -8.71 7.99 -11.42
C ARG A 234 -7.23 8.31 -11.63
N LYS A 235 -6.36 8.15 -10.60
CA LYS A 235 -4.90 8.32 -10.74
C LYS A 235 -4.35 7.44 -11.87
N ASP A 236 -4.66 6.14 -11.83
CA ASP A 236 -4.12 5.21 -12.81
C ASP A 236 -4.68 5.47 -14.21
N PHE A 237 -5.95 5.87 -14.32
CA PHE A 237 -6.53 6.34 -15.57
C PHE A 237 -5.79 7.55 -16.12
N GLU A 238 -5.55 8.58 -15.31
CA GLU A 238 -4.84 9.80 -15.74
C GLU A 238 -3.40 9.53 -16.14
N LEU A 239 -2.71 8.59 -15.48
CA LEU A 239 -1.31 8.25 -15.77
C LEU A 239 -1.14 7.37 -17.01
N TYR A 240 -2.07 6.45 -17.27
CA TYR A 240 -1.84 5.38 -18.25
C TYR A 240 -2.91 5.26 -19.35
N HIS A 241 -4.06 5.92 -19.22
CA HIS A 241 -5.22 5.69 -20.10
C HIS A 241 -5.86 6.96 -20.67
N LEU A 242 -5.62 8.12 -20.06
CA LEU A 242 -6.14 9.38 -20.55
C LEU A 242 -5.60 9.68 -21.96
N GLY A 243 -6.52 9.89 -22.89
CA GLY A 243 -6.22 10.18 -24.30
C GLY A 243 -5.84 8.97 -25.16
N THR A 244 -5.57 7.80 -24.56
CA THR A 244 -5.16 6.58 -25.29
C THR A 244 -6.23 5.49 -25.27
N HIS A 245 -7.09 5.47 -24.23
CA HIS A 245 -8.17 4.51 -24.13
C HIS A 245 -9.32 4.87 -25.08
N ALA A 246 -9.89 3.89 -25.79
CA ALA A 246 -11.00 4.11 -26.73
C ALA A 246 -12.21 4.82 -26.11
N ARG A 247 -12.38 4.67 -24.79
CA ARG A 247 -13.44 5.28 -23.98
C ARG A 247 -12.95 6.33 -23.00
N SER A 248 -11.89 7.07 -23.38
CA SER A 248 -11.23 8.01 -22.48
C SER A 248 -12.19 9.11 -21.98
N ASN A 249 -13.05 9.65 -22.86
CA ASN A 249 -13.97 10.73 -22.49
C ASN A 249 -15.03 10.25 -21.50
N GLU A 250 -15.59 9.06 -21.70
CA GLU A 250 -16.58 8.49 -20.81
C GLU A 250 -15.97 8.10 -19.45
N LEU A 251 -14.72 7.65 -19.43
CA LEU A 251 -14.00 7.35 -18.19
C LEU A 251 -13.68 8.63 -17.40
N ASP A 252 -13.26 9.70 -18.08
CA ASP A 252 -13.00 10.99 -17.46
C ASP A 252 -14.29 11.55 -16.81
N GLU A 253 -15.41 11.53 -17.53
CA GLU A 253 -16.71 11.93 -17.00
C GLU A 253 -17.15 11.04 -15.82
N TYR A 254 -16.98 9.72 -15.96
CA TYR A 254 -17.28 8.74 -14.90
C TYR A 254 -16.54 9.05 -13.60
N PHE A 255 -15.23 9.33 -13.67
CA PHE A 255 -14.45 9.67 -12.48
C PHE A 255 -14.85 11.02 -11.91
N LYS A 256 -15.09 12.04 -12.75
CA LYS A 256 -15.60 13.34 -12.30
C LYS A 256 -16.92 13.22 -11.55
N ASN A 257 -17.83 12.37 -12.03
CA ASN A 257 -19.11 12.13 -11.38
C ASN A 257 -18.96 11.45 -10.02
N TRP A 258 -18.09 10.44 -9.91
CA TRP A 258 -17.76 9.81 -8.62
C TRP A 258 -17.12 10.77 -7.63
N MET A 259 -16.15 11.58 -8.06
CA MET A 259 -15.50 12.58 -7.19
C MET A 259 -16.52 13.55 -6.62
N LYS A 260 -17.38 14.12 -7.46
CA LYS A 260 -18.48 15.00 -7.01
C LYS A 260 -19.42 14.28 -6.04
N ARG A 261 -19.84 13.06 -6.37
CA ARG A 261 -20.80 12.31 -5.55
C ARG A 261 -20.25 11.95 -4.17
N LEU A 262 -18.96 11.65 -4.09
CA LEU A 262 -18.25 11.33 -2.85
C LEU A 262 -17.71 12.57 -2.13
N SER A 263 -18.05 13.77 -2.60
CA SER A 263 -17.59 15.05 -2.04
C SER A 263 -16.05 15.14 -1.95
N ILE A 264 -15.38 14.72 -3.01
CA ILE A 264 -13.94 14.87 -3.21
C ILE A 264 -13.76 16.01 -4.21
N ASP A 265 -13.30 17.16 -3.74
CA ASP A 265 -12.90 18.26 -4.62
C ASP A 265 -11.56 17.96 -5.32
N GLU A 266 -11.24 18.78 -6.33
CA GLU A 266 -10.06 18.58 -7.15
C GLU A 266 -8.76 18.78 -6.35
N ASP A 267 -8.72 19.72 -5.41
CA ASP A 267 -7.55 19.97 -4.56
C ASP A 267 -7.23 18.75 -3.69
N LYS A 268 -8.25 18.16 -3.07
CA LYS A 268 -8.14 16.93 -2.29
C LYS A 268 -7.68 15.77 -3.17
N TYR A 269 -8.23 15.62 -4.38
CA TYR A 269 -7.78 14.60 -5.32
C TYR A 269 -6.30 14.78 -5.70
N GLN A 270 -5.88 15.98 -6.11
CA GLN A 270 -4.51 16.27 -6.51
C GLN A 270 -3.53 16.05 -5.35
N ASN A 271 -3.92 16.39 -4.11
CA ASN A 271 -3.11 16.11 -2.92
C ASN A 271 -2.86 14.61 -2.76
N PHE A 272 -3.91 13.77 -2.85
CA PHE A 272 -3.73 12.32 -2.80
C PHE A 272 -2.88 11.80 -3.97
N LYS A 273 -3.18 12.22 -5.20
CA LYS A 273 -2.43 11.82 -6.39
C LYS A 273 -0.94 12.11 -6.23
N ASN A 274 -0.58 13.31 -5.75
CA ASN A 274 0.81 13.71 -5.53
C ASN A 274 1.47 12.90 -4.43
N GLU A 275 0.79 12.62 -3.32
CA GLU A 275 1.31 11.75 -2.25
C GLU A 275 1.56 10.32 -2.76
N LEU A 276 0.63 9.75 -3.53
CA LEU A 276 0.77 8.40 -4.08
C LEU A 276 1.90 8.30 -5.11
N ILE A 277 2.03 9.29 -6.01
CA ILE A 277 3.11 9.34 -6.99
C ILE A 277 4.48 9.46 -6.30
N LYS A 278 4.57 10.19 -5.18
CA LYS A 278 5.82 10.31 -4.41
C LYS A 278 6.31 8.96 -3.89
N PHE A 279 5.41 8.06 -3.49
CA PHE A 279 5.84 6.74 -3.02
C PHE A 279 6.58 5.94 -4.07
N HIS A 280 6.25 6.10 -5.36
CA HIS A 280 6.91 5.37 -6.45
C HIS A 280 8.14 6.10 -7.01
N ASN A 281 8.41 7.32 -6.53
CA ASN A 281 9.52 8.17 -6.98
C ASN A 281 10.53 8.44 -5.86
N ILE A 282 10.58 7.59 -4.84
CA ILE A 282 11.57 7.71 -3.76
C ILE A 282 12.95 7.52 -4.40
N LYS A 283 13.80 8.55 -4.31
CA LYS A 283 15.19 8.56 -4.75
C LYS A 283 16.11 8.55 -3.56
#